data_AF-A0AA37P8Z7-F1
#
_entry.id   AF-A0AA37P8Z7-F1
#
_cell.length_a   1.000
_cell.length_b   1.000
_cell.length_c   1.000
_cell.angle_alpha   90.00
_cell.angle_beta   90.00
_cell.angle_gamma   90.00
#
_symmetry.space_group_name_H-M   'P 1'
#
loop_
_entity.id
_entity.type
_entity.pdbx_description
1 polymer ?
#
loop_
_entity_poly.entity_id
_entity_poly.type
_entity_poly.pdbx_seq_one_letter_code
_entity_poly.pdbx_strand_id
1 'polypeptide(L)'
;MYIRNNLLVLALCLSVLASPASKSGSSKGAKHSGAAKAHNTRPAHAPKGTHAPKSGAGSTGGGGGGGSGSAAGNGTSSGGTNTELQTTFPTPKGSQNLAAVKTIAAGQSFDGGMQLWDRSPSTCHGQAEGGNKDAVFILEEGSTISNVVIGPNNGEGIHCLGSCTINNVWFQKVCEDAITFRQESGTSYVNGGGAQDAEDKVLQHDGGGTVAVKNYFCKNCSKMYRSCGNCKKQTARHATFDNIRLDGGKVVAGVNGNLGDGVTVSNSCVLGGADVCENFEGNNSGAEPPLKSKGPDGKICVANNVKTSGC
;
A
#
# COMPACT_ATOMS: atom_id res chain seq x y z
N MET A 1 -9.08 -57.13 26.49
CA MET A 1 -8.97 -55.88 25.70
C MET A 1 -9.09 -54.67 26.63
N TYR A 2 -7.99 -54.39 27.33
CA TYR A 2 -7.70 -53.29 28.27
C TYR A 2 -6.14 -53.33 28.38
N ILE A 3 -5.34 -52.29 28.58
CA ILE A 3 -5.34 -50.82 28.48
C ILE A 3 -3.91 -50.44 28.97
N ARG A 4 -3.28 -49.36 28.44
CA ARG A 4 -2.05 -48.69 28.98
C ARG A 4 -0.73 -49.50 28.99
N ASN A 5 0.46 -48.91 28.99
CA ASN A 5 0.91 -47.51 29.12
C ASN A 5 2.06 -47.25 28.13
N ASN A 6 2.19 -46.04 27.57
CA ASN A 6 3.44 -45.61 26.92
C ASN A 6 4.09 -44.50 27.77
N LEU A 7 5.39 -44.66 28.03
CA LEU A 7 6.11 -43.94 29.07
C LEU A 7 6.70 -42.62 28.54
N LEU A 8 6.60 -41.58 29.38
CA LEU A 8 7.18 -40.26 29.14
C LEU A 8 8.72 -40.34 29.25
N VAL A 9 9.46 -39.79 28.28
CA VAL A 9 10.91 -39.55 28.40
C VAL A 9 11.18 -38.07 28.22
N LEU A 10 11.49 -37.40 29.33
CA LEU A 10 11.95 -36.02 29.38
C LEU A 10 13.46 -36.03 29.62
N ALA A 11 14.24 -35.43 28.73
CA ALA A 11 15.68 -35.27 28.89
C ALA A 11 16.06 -33.78 28.85
N LEU A 12 16.24 -33.18 30.03
CA LEU A 12 17.01 -31.95 30.17
C LEU A 12 18.49 -32.28 29.99
N CYS A 13 19.22 -31.45 29.26
CA CYS A 13 20.66 -31.29 29.45
C CYS A 13 21.01 -29.81 29.43
N LEU A 14 21.50 -29.33 30.57
CA LEU A 14 21.93 -27.96 30.81
C LEU A 14 23.46 -27.95 30.79
N SER A 15 24.10 -27.06 30.03
CA SER A 15 25.54 -26.84 30.14
C SER A 15 25.88 -25.35 30.02
N VAL A 16 26.64 -24.88 31.00
CA VAL A 16 27.15 -23.50 31.18
C VAL A 16 28.67 -23.54 30.97
N LEU A 17 29.30 -22.36 30.86
CA LEU A 17 30.75 -22.03 30.79
C LEU A 17 31.20 -21.62 29.37
N ALA A 18 32.09 -20.63 29.17
CA ALA A 18 32.53 -19.52 30.01
C ALA A 18 33.25 -18.47 29.12
N SER A 19 33.31 -17.20 29.53
CA SER A 19 34.10 -16.16 28.84
C SER A 19 35.56 -16.14 29.31
N PRO A 20 36.48 -15.58 28.50
CA PRO A 20 37.66 -14.92 29.05
C PRO A 20 37.96 -13.54 28.44
N ALA A 21 38.60 -12.68 29.24
CA ALA A 21 39.21 -11.40 28.88
C ALA A 21 40.23 -10.99 29.99
N SER A 22 41.12 -10.00 29.89
CA SER A 22 41.40 -8.96 28.87
C SER A 22 42.90 -8.63 28.87
N LYS A 23 43.45 -8.07 27.77
CA LYS A 23 44.69 -7.22 27.71
C LYS A 23 44.90 -6.72 26.26
N SER A 24 44.95 -5.43 25.88
CA SER A 24 45.62 -4.22 26.38
C SER A 24 47.04 -4.01 25.83
N GLY A 25 47.23 -2.98 24.98
CA GLY A 25 48.52 -2.46 24.51
C GLY A 25 48.33 -1.09 23.84
N SER A 26 49.18 -0.10 24.15
CA SER A 26 49.00 1.32 23.78
C SER A 26 50.17 1.92 23.01
N SER A 27 49.89 2.85 22.10
CA SER A 27 50.66 4.10 21.82
C SER A 27 49.84 4.97 20.85
N LYS A 28 49.49 6.23 21.18
CA LYS A 28 50.26 7.47 20.93
C LYS A 28 50.79 7.58 19.48
N GLY A 29 50.43 8.54 18.64
CA GLY A 29 49.45 9.64 18.72
C GLY A 29 49.80 10.76 17.72
N ALA A 30 48.87 11.65 17.37
CA ALA A 30 49.13 13.06 17.01
C ALA A 30 47.83 13.86 16.89
N LYS A 31 47.88 15.16 17.18
CA LYS A 31 46.75 16.10 17.07
C LYS A 31 46.70 16.70 15.66
N HIS A 32 45.50 16.99 15.16
CA HIS A 32 45.25 18.30 14.55
C HIS A 32 43.81 18.77 14.80
N SER A 33 43.68 20.06 15.06
CA SER A 33 42.45 20.75 15.45
C SER A 33 41.65 21.24 14.24
N GLY A 34 40.33 21.05 14.26
CA GLY A 34 39.39 21.66 13.32
C GLY A 34 37.99 21.67 13.88
N ALA A 35 37.57 22.78 14.49
CA ALA A 35 36.22 22.93 15.03
C ALA A 35 35.24 23.33 13.91
N ALA A 36 34.20 22.52 13.70
CA ALA A 36 33.05 22.89 12.86
C ALA A 36 31.75 22.47 13.56
N LYS A 37 30.71 23.31 13.42
CA LYS A 37 29.49 23.25 14.23
C LYS A 37 28.58 22.09 13.84
N ALA A 38 27.85 21.57 14.81
CA ALA A 38 26.73 20.66 14.57
C ALA A 38 25.66 21.33 13.70
N HIS A 39 25.31 20.70 12.58
CA HIS A 39 24.18 21.10 11.75
C HIS A 39 22.98 20.19 12.02
N ASN A 40 22.05 20.69 12.84
CA ASN A 40 20.75 20.07 13.07
C ASN A 40 19.80 20.47 11.94
N THR A 41 19.77 19.70 10.84
CA THR A 41 18.91 19.98 9.69
C THR A 41 17.54 19.34 9.84
N ARG A 42 16.63 20.06 10.51
CA ARG A 42 15.18 19.90 10.27
C ARG A 42 14.88 20.19 8.79
N PRO A 43 14.03 19.40 8.11
CA PRO A 43 13.40 19.85 6.87
C PRO A 43 12.57 21.10 7.12
N ALA A 44 12.75 22.12 6.30
CA ALA A 44 12.10 23.42 6.45
C ALA A 44 10.68 23.42 5.86
N HIS A 45 9.86 24.38 6.29
CA HIS A 45 8.46 24.53 5.93
C HIS A 45 8.14 25.99 5.55
N ALA A 46 7.11 26.19 4.70
CA ALA A 46 6.42 27.46 4.41
C ALA A 46 7.12 28.49 3.46
N PRO A 47 6.41 29.49 2.86
CA PRO A 47 4.98 29.82 3.06
C PRO A 47 4.09 30.12 1.81
N LYS A 48 2.77 29.88 2.01
CA LYS A 48 1.54 30.54 1.51
C LYS A 48 1.52 31.45 0.26
N GLY A 49 0.47 31.22 -0.56
CA GLY A 49 -0.29 32.25 -1.28
C GLY A 49 -1.79 32.15 -0.95
N THR A 50 -2.50 33.27 -0.80
CA THR A 50 -3.90 33.37 -0.35
C THR A 50 -4.88 33.61 -1.51
N HIS A 51 -6.12 33.11 -1.45
CA HIS A 51 -7.34 33.89 -1.76
C HIS A 51 -8.63 33.19 -1.27
N ALA A 52 -9.52 33.99 -0.67
CA ALA A 52 -10.95 33.76 -0.48
C ALA A 52 -11.66 35.02 -1.06
N PRO A 53 -12.94 35.01 -1.49
CA PRO A 53 -14.12 34.64 -0.69
C PRO A 53 -15.18 33.88 -1.55
N LYS A 54 -16.50 33.73 -1.27
CA LYS A 54 -17.42 34.24 -0.22
C LYS A 54 -18.63 33.28 -0.08
N SER A 55 -19.34 33.37 1.04
CA SER A 55 -20.59 32.65 1.30
C SER A 55 -21.80 33.20 0.53
N GLY A 56 -22.78 32.33 0.28
CA GLY A 56 -24.14 32.69 -0.16
C GLY A 56 -25.15 31.67 0.39
N ALA A 57 -26.08 32.13 1.22
CA ALA A 57 -27.13 31.30 1.81
C ALA A 57 -28.46 31.46 1.06
N GLY A 58 -29.26 30.41 1.00
CA GLY A 58 -30.62 30.44 0.45
C GLY A 58 -31.44 29.28 1.00
N SER A 59 -32.56 29.59 1.67
CA SER A 59 -33.44 28.63 2.35
C SER A 59 -34.89 28.84 1.91
N THR A 60 -35.58 27.75 1.56
CA THR A 60 -37.04 27.46 1.65
C THR A 60 -37.20 26.05 1.02
N GLY A 61 -37.74 25.00 1.66
CA GLY A 61 -39.13 24.83 2.13
C GLY A 61 -39.98 24.16 1.02
N GLY A 62 -40.81 23.12 1.22
CA GLY A 62 -41.12 22.27 2.38
C GLY A 62 -42.22 21.23 2.01
N GLY A 63 -42.47 20.25 2.89
CA GLY A 63 -43.52 19.21 2.71
C GLY A 63 -43.19 18.08 1.71
N GLY A 64 -43.66 16.85 1.85
CA GLY A 64 -44.56 16.26 2.86
C GLY A 64 -45.58 15.33 2.21
N GLY A 65 -45.52 14.01 2.47
CA GLY A 65 -46.49 13.03 1.95
C GLY A 65 -45.89 11.63 1.78
N GLY A 66 -46.32 10.68 2.60
CA GLY A 66 -45.88 9.28 2.52
C GLY A 66 -46.78 8.42 1.63
N GLY A 67 -46.25 7.29 1.17
CA GLY A 67 -47.00 6.26 0.44
C GLY A 67 -46.41 4.89 0.71
N SER A 68 -47.14 4.03 1.42
CA SER A 68 -46.77 2.63 1.64
C SER A 68 -47.08 1.81 0.39
N GLY A 69 -46.13 1.00 -0.08
CA GLY A 69 -46.28 0.11 -1.23
C GLY A 69 -45.41 -1.14 -1.06
N SER A 70 -46.04 -2.31 -1.11
CA SER A 70 -45.43 -3.59 -0.71
C SER A 70 -44.34 -4.10 -1.66
N ALA A 71 -43.51 -4.99 -1.11
CA ALA A 71 -42.40 -5.67 -1.77
C ALA A 71 -42.71 -6.19 -3.19
N ALA A 72 -41.89 -5.76 -4.14
CA ALA A 72 -41.52 -6.51 -5.33
C ALA A 72 -40.02 -6.81 -5.24
N GLY A 73 -39.60 -8.04 -5.55
CA GLY A 73 -38.22 -8.47 -5.35
C GLY A 73 -37.25 -7.66 -6.21
N ASN A 74 -36.45 -6.80 -5.58
CA ASN A 74 -35.41 -6.04 -6.26
C ASN A 74 -34.22 -6.96 -6.58
N GLY A 75 -34.38 -7.77 -7.63
CA GLY A 75 -33.30 -8.48 -8.29
C GLY A 75 -32.34 -7.47 -8.91
N THR A 76 -31.47 -6.89 -8.08
CA THR A 76 -30.35 -6.08 -8.54
C THR A 76 -29.54 -6.93 -9.49
N SER A 77 -29.55 -6.58 -10.78
CA SER A 77 -28.67 -7.20 -11.75
C SER A 77 -27.23 -6.85 -11.36
N SER A 78 -26.55 -7.81 -10.72
CA SER A 78 -25.12 -7.72 -10.45
C SER A 78 -24.39 -7.82 -11.78
N GLY A 79 -24.22 -6.68 -12.46
CA GLY A 79 -23.17 -6.52 -13.45
C GLY A 79 -21.86 -6.90 -12.76
N GLY A 80 -21.27 -8.02 -13.21
CA GLY A 80 -20.19 -8.68 -12.49
C GLY A 80 -18.96 -7.79 -12.30
N THR A 81 -18.15 -8.13 -11.31
CA THR A 81 -16.90 -7.44 -11.00
C THR A 81 -15.96 -7.44 -12.21
N ASN A 82 -15.83 -6.30 -12.89
CA ASN A 82 -14.95 -6.16 -14.04
C ASN A 82 -13.49 -6.05 -13.58
N THR A 83 -12.71 -7.11 -13.76
CA THR A 83 -11.28 -7.14 -13.44
C THR A 83 -10.39 -6.92 -14.68
N GLU A 84 -10.94 -6.54 -15.83
CA GLU A 84 -10.16 -6.19 -17.03
C GLU A 84 -9.53 -4.79 -16.92
N LEU A 85 -8.43 -4.57 -17.66
CA LEU A 85 -7.72 -3.29 -17.64
C LEU A 85 -8.63 -2.17 -18.17
N GLN A 86 -8.88 -1.17 -17.33
CA GLN A 86 -9.66 0.02 -17.66
C GLN A 86 -8.78 1.27 -17.48
N THR A 87 -8.85 2.22 -18.41
CA THR A 87 -8.09 3.49 -18.33
C THR A 87 -8.97 4.70 -18.03
N THR A 88 -10.28 4.48 -17.85
CA THR A 88 -11.27 5.52 -17.52
C THR A 88 -11.77 5.28 -16.11
N PHE A 89 -11.68 6.30 -15.26
CA PHE A 89 -12.23 6.24 -13.91
C PHE A 89 -13.77 6.14 -13.94
N PRO A 90 -14.37 5.23 -13.17
CA PRO A 90 -15.82 5.04 -13.16
C PRO A 90 -16.53 6.18 -12.45
N THR A 91 -17.72 6.52 -12.92
CA THR A 91 -18.66 7.36 -12.17
C THR A 91 -19.28 6.53 -11.03
N PRO A 92 -19.18 6.94 -9.76
CA PRO A 92 -19.79 6.21 -8.66
C PRO A 92 -21.33 6.15 -8.75
N LYS A 93 -21.92 5.01 -8.37
CA LYS A 93 -23.38 4.79 -8.37
C LYS A 93 -24.12 5.37 -7.14
N GLY A 94 -23.40 6.06 -6.26
CA GLY A 94 -23.87 6.56 -4.97
C GLY A 94 -22.69 6.91 -4.06
N SER A 95 -22.95 7.26 -2.81
CA SER A 95 -21.89 7.64 -1.84
C SER A 95 -22.19 7.17 -0.43
N GLN A 96 -21.13 6.82 0.31
CA GLN A 96 -21.12 6.33 1.67
C GLN A 96 -20.04 7.06 2.45
N ASN A 97 -20.46 7.82 3.46
CA ASN A 97 -19.56 8.60 4.31
C ASN A 97 -19.29 7.83 5.61
N LEU A 98 -18.03 7.45 5.82
CA LEU A 98 -17.60 6.64 6.96
C LEU A 98 -17.07 7.53 8.09
N ALA A 99 -17.69 7.45 9.27
CA ALA A 99 -17.18 8.08 10.50
C ALA A 99 -15.95 7.34 11.06
N ALA A 100 -15.93 6.01 10.96
CA ALA A 100 -14.82 5.14 11.39
C ALA A 100 -14.45 4.16 10.26
N VAL A 101 -13.25 3.59 10.32
CA VAL A 101 -12.76 2.58 9.37
C VAL A 101 -13.74 1.40 9.29
N LYS A 102 -13.92 0.85 8.08
CA LYS A 102 -14.78 -0.33 7.86
C LYS A 102 -13.95 -1.60 7.73
N THR A 103 -14.00 -2.46 8.74
CA THR A 103 -13.35 -3.78 8.71
C THR A 103 -14.19 -4.79 7.93
N ILE A 104 -13.56 -5.52 7.01
CA ILE A 104 -14.06 -6.75 6.42
C ILE A 104 -13.37 -7.91 7.12
N ALA A 105 -14.16 -8.73 7.81
CA ALA A 105 -13.66 -9.79 8.68
C ALA A 105 -13.00 -10.94 7.89
N ALA A 106 -12.19 -11.75 8.57
CA ALA A 106 -11.41 -12.82 7.96
C ALA A 106 -12.28 -13.76 7.09
N GLY A 107 -11.78 -14.04 5.88
CA GLY A 107 -12.47 -14.85 4.86
C GLY A 107 -13.78 -14.27 4.29
N GLN A 108 -14.23 -13.08 4.73
CA GLN A 108 -15.47 -12.48 4.23
C GLN A 108 -15.26 -11.71 2.92
N SER A 109 -16.33 -11.64 2.13
CA SER A 109 -16.37 -10.85 0.89
C SER A 109 -17.28 -9.63 1.06
N PHE A 110 -16.84 -8.47 0.55
CA PHE A 110 -17.62 -7.24 0.54
C PHE A 110 -17.67 -6.62 -0.87
N ASP A 111 -18.88 -6.46 -1.40
CA ASP A 111 -19.13 -5.71 -2.63
C ASP A 111 -19.61 -4.29 -2.29
N GLY A 112 -18.88 -3.28 -2.78
CA GLY A 112 -19.17 -1.87 -2.58
C GLY A 112 -20.19 -1.27 -3.55
N GLY A 113 -20.73 -2.05 -4.49
CA GLY A 113 -21.77 -1.67 -5.43
C GLY A 113 -21.36 -0.61 -6.46
N MET A 114 -20.07 -0.40 -6.69
CA MET A 114 -19.48 0.78 -7.36
C MET A 114 -19.92 2.12 -6.74
N GLN A 115 -20.17 2.14 -5.43
CA GLN A 115 -20.40 3.38 -4.69
C GLN A 115 -19.08 4.06 -4.32
N LEU A 116 -19.15 5.37 -4.06
CA LEU A 116 -18.06 6.13 -3.45
C LEU A 116 -18.04 5.85 -1.94
N TRP A 117 -16.88 5.52 -1.40
CA TRP A 117 -16.63 5.31 0.02
C TRP A 117 -15.58 6.32 0.45
N ASP A 118 -15.92 7.21 1.38
CA ASP A 118 -15.03 8.28 1.79
C ASP A 118 -15.12 8.58 3.30
N ARG A 119 -14.09 9.22 3.86
CA ARG A 119 -14.00 9.51 5.31
C ARG A 119 -14.73 10.82 5.63
N SER A 120 -15.55 10.81 6.68
CA SER A 120 -16.27 11.99 7.17
C SER A 120 -16.33 11.99 8.71
N PRO A 121 -15.51 12.80 9.41
CA PRO A 121 -14.58 13.80 8.88
C PRO A 121 -13.42 13.17 8.10
N SER A 122 -12.76 14.00 7.29
CA SER A 122 -11.56 13.60 6.54
C SER A 122 -10.44 13.16 7.47
N THR A 123 -9.78 12.07 7.12
CA THR A 123 -8.54 11.61 7.77
C THR A 123 -7.30 11.93 6.92
N CYS A 124 -7.48 12.58 5.76
CA CYS A 124 -6.37 13.02 4.92
C CYS A 124 -5.59 14.18 5.53
N HIS A 125 -4.31 13.93 5.80
CA HIS A 125 -3.36 14.91 6.34
C HIS A 125 -2.14 15.11 5.42
N GLY A 126 -2.28 14.72 4.14
CA GLY A 126 -1.20 14.65 3.17
C GLY A 126 -0.28 13.47 3.48
N GLN A 127 1.01 13.68 3.27
CA GLN A 127 2.08 12.67 3.43
C GLN A 127 2.55 12.51 4.88
N ALA A 128 1.62 12.53 5.84
CA ALA A 128 1.91 12.42 7.27
C ALA A 128 1.38 11.08 7.80
N GLU A 129 2.30 10.19 8.21
CA GLU A 129 2.03 8.79 8.55
C GLU A 129 0.75 8.58 9.38
N GLY A 130 -0.21 7.92 8.76
CA GLY A 130 -1.46 7.48 9.37
C GLY A 130 -1.36 6.18 10.16
N GLY A 131 -2.51 5.58 10.40
CA GLY A 131 -2.61 4.22 10.90
C GLY A 131 -3.98 3.62 10.66
N ASN A 132 -4.19 2.38 11.11
CA ASN A 132 -5.41 1.60 10.83
C ASN A 132 -6.75 2.34 11.10
N LYS A 133 -6.79 3.27 12.07
CA LYS A 133 -7.99 4.09 12.37
C LYS A 133 -8.32 5.14 11.30
N ASP A 134 -7.34 5.54 10.51
CA ASP A 134 -7.42 6.58 9.49
C ASP A 134 -7.74 6.01 8.10
N ALA A 135 -7.78 4.68 7.98
CA ALA A 135 -8.10 3.94 6.78
C ALA A 135 -9.59 4.00 6.41
N VAL A 136 -9.90 3.85 5.12
CA VAL A 136 -11.27 3.62 4.65
C VAL A 136 -11.70 2.20 4.97
N PHE A 137 -10.85 1.22 4.63
CA PHE A 137 -11.11 -0.20 4.89
C PHE A 137 -9.94 -0.90 5.57
N ILE A 138 -10.27 -1.86 6.44
CA ILE A 138 -9.36 -2.90 6.90
C ILE A 138 -9.83 -4.22 6.31
N LEU A 139 -8.89 -4.98 5.74
CA LEU A 139 -9.08 -6.33 5.22
C LEU A 139 -8.31 -7.30 6.11
N GLU A 140 -9.03 -8.15 6.84
CA GLU A 140 -8.44 -9.26 7.59
C GLU A 140 -8.04 -10.42 6.66
N GLU A 141 -7.33 -11.42 7.20
CA GLU A 141 -6.81 -12.57 6.44
C GLU A 141 -7.88 -13.28 5.59
N GLY A 142 -7.56 -13.52 4.32
CA GLY A 142 -8.45 -14.15 3.33
C GLY A 142 -9.65 -13.31 2.89
N SER A 143 -9.80 -12.07 3.36
CA SER A 143 -10.96 -11.24 2.98
C SER A 143 -10.85 -10.68 1.55
N THR A 144 -12.02 -10.43 0.96
CA THR A 144 -12.16 -9.91 -0.41
C THR A 144 -12.97 -8.62 -0.41
N ILE A 145 -12.52 -7.61 -1.15
CA ILE A 145 -13.29 -6.41 -1.47
C ILE A 145 -13.48 -6.30 -2.98
N SER A 146 -14.65 -5.84 -3.41
CA SER A 146 -14.99 -5.70 -4.83
C SER A 146 -15.79 -4.43 -5.10
N ASN A 147 -15.62 -3.84 -6.28
CA ASN A 147 -16.50 -2.79 -6.82
C ASN A 147 -16.62 -1.57 -5.88
N VAL A 148 -15.49 -0.92 -5.58
CA VAL A 148 -15.42 0.24 -4.68
C VAL A 148 -14.76 1.41 -5.38
N VAL A 149 -15.31 2.62 -5.19
CA VAL A 149 -14.58 3.87 -5.47
C VAL A 149 -14.25 4.53 -4.15
N ILE A 150 -12.99 4.94 -3.94
CA ILE A 150 -12.52 5.63 -2.74
C ILE A 150 -12.37 7.12 -3.04
N GLY A 151 -12.99 7.94 -2.19
CA GLY A 151 -12.98 9.41 -2.29
C GLY A 151 -11.71 10.05 -1.71
N PRO A 152 -11.50 11.35 -1.95
CA PRO A 152 -10.25 12.05 -1.65
C PRO A 152 -9.99 12.35 -0.16
N ASN A 153 -10.90 12.00 0.74
CA ASN A 153 -10.73 12.21 2.18
C ASN A 153 -10.15 10.99 2.92
N ASN A 154 -9.84 9.90 2.21
CA ASN A 154 -8.98 8.83 2.70
C ASN A 154 -7.66 9.42 3.21
N GLY A 155 -7.29 9.18 4.47
CA GLY A 155 -5.91 9.41 4.93
C GLY A 155 -5.04 8.25 4.53
N GLU A 156 -5.47 7.09 5.01
CA GLU A 156 -5.01 5.78 4.56
C GLU A 156 -6.11 5.17 3.67
N GLY A 157 -5.76 4.45 2.61
CA GLY A 157 -6.73 3.82 1.72
C GLY A 157 -7.31 2.51 2.27
N ILE A 158 -6.67 1.38 1.92
CA ILE A 158 -7.04 0.02 2.33
C ILE A 158 -5.87 -0.66 3.03
N HIS A 159 -6.07 -1.17 4.24
CA HIS A 159 -5.05 -1.95 4.96
C HIS A 159 -5.36 -3.45 4.89
N CYS A 160 -4.53 -4.22 4.20
CA CYS A 160 -4.56 -5.68 4.24
C CYS A 160 -3.70 -6.19 5.40
N LEU A 161 -4.33 -6.60 6.50
CA LEU A 161 -3.64 -7.13 7.68
C LEU A 161 -3.19 -8.59 7.51
N GLY A 162 -3.85 -9.30 6.59
CA GLY A 162 -3.48 -10.62 6.10
C GLY A 162 -3.55 -10.67 4.57
N SER A 163 -3.42 -11.85 3.96
CA SER A 163 -3.56 -11.99 2.51
C SER A 163 -4.96 -11.54 2.09
N CYS A 164 -5.07 -10.65 1.11
CA CYS A 164 -6.34 -10.05 0.72
C CYS A 164 -6.59 -10.11 -0.79
N THR A 165 -7.84 -10.02 -1.22
CA THR A 165 -8.20 -9.88 -2.64
C THR A 165 -8.95 -8.58 -2.88
N ILE A 166 -8.44 -7.75 -3.78
CA ILE A 166 -8.97 -6.43 -4.12
C ILE A 166 -9.33 -6.44 -5.60
N ASN A 167 -10.63 -6.43 -5.92
CA ASN A 167 -11.10 -6.50 -7.30
C ASN A 167 -11.84 -5.21 -7.71
N ASN A 168 -11.49 -4.60 -8.84
CA ASN A 168 -12.19 -3.44 -9.38
C ASN A 168 -12.35 -2.30 -8.34
N VAL A 169 -11.25 -1.90 -7.70
CA VAL A 169 -11.22 -0.80 -6.71
C VAL A 169 -10.49 0.41 -7.26
N TRP A 170 -11.08 1.60 -7.07
CA TRP A 170 -10.69 2.84 -7.73
C TRP A 170 -10.43 3.97 -6.73
N PHE A 171 -9.23 4.54 -6.71
CA PHE A 171 -8.87 5.65 -5.82
C PHE A 171 -8.90 6.98 -6.58
N GLN A 172 -9.91 7.82 -6.33
CA GLN A 172 -10.09 9.10 -7.04
C GLN A 172 -8.97 10.11 -6.76
N LYS A 173 -8.36 10.02 -5.58
CA LYS A 173 -7.09 10.64 -5.22
C LYS A 173 -6.48 9.84 -4.07
N VAL A 174 -5.18 9.56 -4.13
CA VAL A 174 -4.44 8.98 -3.00
C VAL A 174 -3.94 10.11 -2.09
N CYS A 175 -4.08 9.97 -0.77
CA CYS A 175 -3.60 10.99 0.18
C CYS A 175 -2.17 10.68 0.67
N GLU A 176 -2.02 9.59 1.43
CA GLU A 176 -0.73 8.99 1.75
C GLU A 176 -0.48 7.80 0.81
N ASP A 177 -1.08 6.65 1.13
CA ASP A 177 -0.98 5.37 0.42
C ASP A 177 -2.37 4.84 0.03
N ALA A 178 -2.49 4.16 -1.11
CA ALA A 178 -3.77 3.60 -1.57
C ALA A 178 -4.05 2.24 -0.94
N ILE A 179 -3.06 1.34 -0.93
CA ILE A 179 -3.18 0.00 -0.37
C ILE A 179 -1.90 -0.36 0.37
N THR A 180 -2.04 -0.74 1.64
CA THR A 180 -0.94 -1.11 2.54
C THR A 180 -1.04 -2.60 2.88
N PHE A 181 -0.05 -3.37 2.45
CA PHE A 181 0.02 -4.83 2.57
C PHE A 181 0.89 -5.24 3.77
N ARG A 182 0.26 -5.92 4.75
CA ARG A 182 0.87 -6.35 6.02
C ARG A 182 0.80 -7.86 6.26
N GLN A 183 0.36 -8.65 5.28
CA GLN A 183 0.37 -10.12 5.40
C GLN A 183 1.77 -10.64 5.74
N GLU A 184 1.90 -11.66 6.60
CA GLU A 184 3.23 -12.19 6.96
C GLU A 184 3.82 -13.09 5.86
N SER A 185 2.94 -13.77 5.11
CA SER A 185 3.27 -14.65 3.99
C SER A 185 2.05 -14.82 3.08
N GLY A 186 2.13 -15.67 2.06
CA GLY A 186 1.05 -15.88 1.11
C GLY A 186 1.06 -14.88 -0.05
N THR A 187 -0.11 -14.65 -0.64
CA THR A 187 -0.27 -13.77 -1.80
C THR A 187 -1.51 -12.90 -1.62
N SER A 188 -1.32 -11.59 -1.65
CA SER A 188 -2.40 -10.61 -1.82
C SER A 188 -2.59 -10.30 -3.31
N TYR A 189 -3.84 -10.12 -3.75
CA TYR A 189 -4.21 -9.93 -5.15
C TYR A 189 -4.88 -8.57 -5.37
N VAL A 190 -4.49 -7.89 -6.44
CA VAL A 190 -5.12 -6.65 -6.93
C VAL A 190 -5.50 -6.87 -8.40
N ASN A 191 -6.79 -6.99 -8.71
CA ASN A 191 -7.29 -7.37 -10.03
C ASN A 191 -8.22 -6.29 -10.60
N GLY A 192 -7.78 -5.61 -11.67
CA GLY A 192 -8.52 -4.48 -12.23
C GLY A 192 -8.56 -3.28 -11.29
N GLY A 193 -9.28 -2.24 -11.69
CA GLY A 193 -9.33 -0.98 -10.94
C GLY A 193 -8.14 -0.06 -11.21
N GLY A 194 -7.94 0.93 -10.34
CA GLY A 194 -6.86 1.89 -10.51
C GLY A 194 -6.73 2.96 -9.44
N ALA A 195 -5.67 3.75 -9.52
CA ALA A 195 -5.43 4.91 -8.64
C ALA A 195 -4.94 6.11 -9.45
N GLN A 196 -5.18 7.32 -8.94
CA GLN A 196 -4.62 8.53 -9.54
C GLN A 196 -4.10 9.52 -8.50
N ASP A 197 -3.20 10.38 -8.96
CA ASP A 197 -2.64 11.53 -8.23
C ASP A 197 -2.03 11.13 -6.87
N ALA A 198 -1.12 10.15 -6.90
CA ALA A 198 -0.40 9.66 -5.71
C ALA A 198 1.00 10.29 -5.61
N GLU A 199 1.23 11.09 -4.57
CA GLU A 199 2.44 11.90 -4.40
C GLU A 199 3.69 11.07 -4.06
N ASP A 200 3.54 10.01 -3.24
CA ASP A 200 4.62 9.05 -2.93
C ASP A 200 4.38 7.67 -3.53
N LYS A 201 3.41 6.90 -3.02
CA LYS A 201 3.23 5.49 -3.38
C LYS A 201 1.75 5.06 -3.39
N VAL A 202 1.47 4.02 -4.17
CA VAL A 202 0.11 3.45 -4.30
C VAL A 202 0.01 2.13 -3.54
N LEU A 203 0.93 1.21 -3.79
CA LEU A 203 1.00 -0.10 -3.15
C LEU A 203 2.19 -0.15 -2.19
N GLN A 204 1.96 0.10 -0.91
CA GLN A 204 2.96 -0.02 0.14
C GLN A 204 2.99 -1.46 0.67
N HIS A 205 4.17 -2.09 0.68
CA HIS A 205 4.34 -3.46 1.14
C HIS A 205 5.23 -3.49 2.38
N ASP A 206 4.61 -3.55 3.55
CA ASP A 206 5.24 -3.64 4.87
C ASP A 206 5.52 -5.09 5.27
N GLY A 207 4.58 -5.98 4.94
CA GLY A 207 4.56 -7.42 5.27
C GLY A 207 5.58 -8.27 4.50
N GLY A 208 5.33 -9.56 4.39
CA GLY A 208 6.08 -10.51 3.57
C GLY A 208 5.21 -11.18 2.50
N GLY A 209 5.76 -12.18 1.81
CA GLY A 209 5.05 -12.88 0.74
C GLY A 209 4.97 -12.06 -0.55
N THR A 210 3.87 -12.19 -1.29
CA THR A 210 3.71 -11.67 -2.65
C THR A 210 2.54 -10.71 -2.79
N VAL A 211 2.71 -9.62 -3.53
CA VAL A 211 1.59 -8.79 -4.04
C VAL A 211 1.47 -9.02 -5.55
N ALA A 212 0.39 -9.67 -5.97
CA ALA A 212 0.11 -9.97 -7.37
C ALA A 212 -0.89 -8.95 -7.94
N VAL A 213 -0.43 -8.13 -8.87
CA VAL A 213 -1.20 -7.03 -9.48
C VAL A 213 -1.48 -7.36 -10.94
N LYS A 214 -2.74 -7.34 -11.33
CA LYS A 214 -3.18 -7.59 -12.70
C LYS A 214 -4.16 -6.55 -13.18
N ASN A 215 -4.06 -6.15 -14.45
CA ASN A 215 -5.05 -5.31 -15.12
C ASN A 215 -5.25 -3.93 -14.45
N TYR A 216 -4.25 -3.40 -13.77
CA TYR A 216 -4.36 -2.19 -12.94
C TYR A 216 -3.92 -0.92 -13.67
N PHE A 217 -4.67 0.17 -13.51
CA PHE A 217 -4.34 1.48 -14.07
C PHE A 217 -3.85 2.46 -13.01
N CYS A 218 -2.77 3.17 -13.29
CA CYS A 218 -2.28 4.24 -12.44
C CYS A 218 -2.02 5.50 -13.26
N LYS A 219 -2.55 6.64 -12.83
CA LYS A 219 -2.39 7.93 -13.51
C LYS A 219 -1.72 8.94 -12.58
N ASN A 220 -0.64 9.59 -13.02
CA ASN A 220 0.14 10.50 -12.18
C ASN A 220 0.59 9.87 -10.84
N CYS A 221 0.97 8.59 -10.86
CA CYS A 221 1.37 7.85 -9.65
C CYS A 221 2.89 7.88 -9.50
N SER A 222 3.40 8.54 -8.46
CA SER A 222 4.85 8.70 -8.22
C SER A 222 5.57 7.34 -8.17
N LYS A 223 5.16 6.43 -7.27
CA LYS A 223 5.56 5.02 -7.26
C LYS A 223 4.32 4.13 -7.30
N MET A 224 4.25 3.18 -8.21
CA MET A 224 3.13 2.23 -8.20
C MET A 224 3.26 1.22 -7.04
N TYR A 225 4.47 0.77 -6.72
CA TYR A 225 4.75 -0.15 -5.62
C TYR A 225 6.06 0.16 -4.89
N ARG A 226 6.07 -0.01 -3.57
CA ARG A 226 7.28 0.06 -2.74
C ARG A 226 7.31 -1.07 -1.71
N SER A 227 8.37 -1.87 -1.74
CA SER A 227 8.76 -2.71 -0.59
C SER A 227 9.35 -1.83 0.51
N CYS A 228 8.81 -1.89 1.73
CA CYS A 228 9.21 -1.02 2.83
C CYS A 228 10.71 -1.13 3.14
N GLY A 229 11.50 -0.13 2.75
CA GLY A 229 12.95 -0.24 2.78
C GLY A 229 13.61 0.12 4.12
N ASN A 230 12.89 0.73 5.07
CA ASN A 230 13.39 1.16 6.38
C ASN A 230 12.57 0.62 7.57
N CYS A 231 11.61 -0.29 7.31
CA CYS A 231 10.80 -0.96 8.34
C CYS A 231 11.65 -1.66 9.41
N LYS A 232 11.20 -1.57 10.67
CA LYS A 232 11.89 -2.16 11.84
C LYS A 232 12.09 -3.68 11.74
N LYS A 233 11.10 -4.39 11.18
CA LYS A 233 11.20 -5.79 10.77
C LYS A 233 11.34 -5.80 9.26
N GLN A 234 12.43 -6.40 8.76
CA GLN A 234 12.63 -6.62 7.33
C GLN A 234 12.43 -8.09 6.97
N THR A 235 11.97 -8.30 5.74
CA THR A 235 11.73 -9.60 5.11
C THR A 235 11.90 -9.43 3.60
N ALA A 236 12.18 -10.53 2.90
CA ALA A 236 12.04 -10.54 1.44
C ALA A 236 10.56 -10.31 1.07
N ARG A 237 10.34 -9.47 0.07
CA ARG A 237 9.02 -9.13 -0.49
C ARG A 237 9.00 -9.33 -1.99
N HIS A 238 7.96 -9.98 -2.47
CA HIS A 238 7.78 -10.25 -3.89
C HIS A 238 6.59 -9.49 -4.46
N ALA A 239 6.66 -9.18 -5.76
CA ALA A 239 5.54 -8.61 -6.48
C ALA A 239 5.49 -9.07 -7.94
N THR A 240 4.28 -9.15 -8.49
CA THR A 240 4.08 -9.35 -9.94
C THR A 240 3.13 -8.29 -10.48
N PHE A 241 3.41 -7.82 -11.68
CA PHE A 241 2.60 -6.85 -12.41
C PHE A 241 2.32 -7.43 -13.80
N ASP A 242 1.08 -7.75 -14.11
CA ASP A 242 0.67 -8.24 -15.43
C ASP A 242 -0.39 -7.31 -16.04
N ASN A 243 -0.14 -6.88 -17.28
CA ASN A 243 -1.03 -5.98 -18.02
C ASN A 243 -1.44 -4.72 -17.21
N ILE A 244 -0.46 -4.05 -16.59
CA ILE A 244 -0.70 -2.76 -15.91
C ILE A 244 -0.46 -1.58 -16.87
N ARG A 245 -1.06 -0.42 -16.59
CA ARG A 245 -0.74 0.84 -17.27
C ARG A 245 -0.40 1.92 -16.24
N LEU A 246 0.85 2.35 -16.22
CA LEU A 246 1.30 3.57 -15.54
C LEU A 246 1.35 4.72 -16.56
N ASP A 247 0.52 5.74 -16.35
CA ASP A 247 0.34 6.89 -17.24
C ASP A 247 0.72 8.18 -16.49
N GLY A 248 2.02 8.50 -16.55
CA GLY A 248 2.64 9.53 -15.71
C GLY A 248 2.99 9.00 -14.32
N GLY A 249 4.24 9.22 -13.90
CA GLY A 249 4.79 8.69 -12.65
C GLY A 249 6.31 8.79 -12.62
N LYS A 250 6.95 8.11 -11.66
CA LYS A 250 8.42 7.99 -11.60
C LYS A 250 8.90 6.55 -11.73
N VAL A 251 8.22 5.59 -11.09
CA VAL A 251 8.62 4.18 -11.14
C VAL A 251 7.45 3.21 -10.93
N VAL A 252 7.48 2.04 -11.59
CA VAL A 252 6.52 0.95 -11.28
C VAL A 252 6.86 0.31 -9.93
N ALA A 253 8.05 -0.28 -9.76
CA ALA A 253 8.41 -0.98 -8.52
C ALA A 253 9.74 -0.52 -7.87
N GLY A 254 9.69 -0.10 -6.60
CA GLY A 254 10.84 0.12 -5.74
C GLY A 254 11.11 -1.06 -4.81
N VAL A 255 12.20 -1.80 -5.02
CA VAL A 255 12.56 -3.05 -4.32
C VAL A 255 13.88 -2.94 -3.56
N ASN A 256 14.10 -3.80 -2.57
CA ASN A 256 15.30 -3.83 -1.74
C ASN A 256 16.08 -5.13 -1.98
N GLY A 257 16.88 -5.19 -3.04
CA GLY A 257 17.51 -6.45 -3.51
C GLY A 257 18.48 -7.10 -2.51
N ASN A 258 19.06 -6.31 -1.60
CA ASN A 258 19.88 -6.84 -0.50
C ASN A 258 19.08 -7.63 0.56
N LEU A 259 17.76 -7.48 0.59
CA LEU A 259 16.85 -8.21 1.47
C LEU A 259 16.22 -9.44 0.79
N GLY A 260 16.56 -9.71 -0.48
CA GLY A 260 16.01 -10.82 -1.26
C GLY A 260 14.70 -10.51 -1.98
N ASP A 261 14.33 -9.23 -2.09
CA ASP A 261 13.14 -8.80 -2.86
C ASP A 261 13.24 -9.23 -4.33
N GLY A 262 12.08 -9.47 -4.96
CA GLY A 262 12.00 -9.81 -6.38
C GLY A 262 10.70 -9.35 -7.02
N VAL A 263 10.79 -8.76 -8.21
CA VAL A 263 9.64 -8.25 -8.96
C VAL A 263 9.65 -8.71 -10.42
N THR A 264 8.48 -9.07 -10.95
CA THR A 264 8.27 -9.30 -12.39
C THR A 264 7.23 -8.33 -12.92
N VAL A 265 7.55 -7.62 -14.01
CA VAL A 265 6.63 -6.75 -14.75
C VAL A 265 6.45 -7.32 -16.16
N SER A 266 5.23 -7.66 -16.53
CA SER A 266 4.87 -8.37 -17.76
C SER A 266 3.74 -7.65 -18.51
N ASN A 267 3.81 -7.64 -19.85
CA ASN A 267 2.72 -7.19 -20.73
C ASN A 267 2.21 -5.76 -20.49
N SER A 268 3.04 -4.91 -19.89
CA SER A 268 2.61 -3.68 -19.25
C SER A 268 3.02 -2.42 -20.01
N CYS A 269 2.32 -1.33 -19.75
CA CYS A 269 2.57 -0.01 -20.31
C CYS A 269 3.10 0.96 -19.24
N VAL A 270 4.20 1.65 -19.53
CA VAL A 270 4.91 2.53 -18.58
C VAL A 270 5.26 3.85 -19.29
N LEU A 271 4.34 4.82 -19.25
CA LEU A 271 4.44 6.09 -19.99
C LEU A 271 5.05 7.20 -19.14
N GLY A 272 5.38 8.31 -19.79
CA GLY A 272 5.86 9.53 -19.13
C GLY A 272 7.32 9.50 -18.68
N GLY A 273 8.11 8.52 -19.15
CA GLY A 273 9.53 8.37 -18.81
C GLY A 273 9.78 7.75 -17.42
N ALA A 274 8.77 7.11 -16.83
CA ALA A 274 8.93 6.37 -15.58
C ALA A 274 9.86 5.16 -15.74
N ASP A 275 10.67 4.89 -14.72
CA ASP A 275 11.47 3.67 -14.62
C ASP A 275 10.56 2.45 -14.40
N VAL A 276 10.94 1.29 -14.94
CA VAL A 276 10.25 0.04 -14.59
C VAL A 276 10.57 -0.37 -13.15
N CYS A 277 11.84 -0.21 -12.74
CA CYS A 277 12.31 -0.64 -11.42
C CYS A 277 13.36 0.30 -10.83
N GLU A 278 13.35 0.40 -9.51
CA GLU A 278 14.41 0.99 -8.69
C GLU A 278 14.82 -0.02 -7.62
N ASN A 279 16.13 -0.25 -7.47
CA ASN A 279 16.69 -1.17 -6.49
C ASN A 279 17.45 -0.40 -5.42
N PHE A 280 17.10 -0.63 -4.16
CA PHE A 280 17.61 0.05 -2.98
C PHE A 280 18.36 -0.90 -2.05
N GLU A 281 19.18 -0.34 -1.16
CA GLU A 281 19.76 -1.08 -0.03
C GLU A 281 18.89 -0.87 1.22
N GLY A 282 17.94 -1.77 1.43
CA GLY A 282 17.02 -1.75 2.55
C GLY A 282 17.74 -1.98 3.89
N ASN A 283 17.21 -1.36 4.95
CA ASN A 283 17.74 -1.40 6.31
C ASN A 283 16.60 -1.49 7.34
N ASN A 284 16.95 -1.63 8.62
CA ASN A 284 16.01 -1.68 9.74
C ASN A 284 16.23 -0.55 10.78
N SER A 285 16.99 0.48 10.41
CA SER A 285 17.37 1.59 11.30
C SER A 285 16.38 2.77 11.27
N GLY A 286 15.41 2.75 10.35
CA GLY A 286 14.54 3.88 10.04
C GLY A 286 15.16 4.92 9.09
N ALA A 287 16.46 4.81 8.77
CA ALA A 287 17.11 5.71 7.81
C ALA A 287 16.63 5.47 6.38
N GLU A 288 16.60 6.51 5.56
CA GLU A 288 16.20 6.39 4.15
C GLU A 288 17.15 5.46 3.37
N PRO A 289 16.61 4.43 2.67
CA PRO A 289 17.42 3.48 1.89
C PRO A 289 18.10 4.18 0.70
N PRO A 290 19.43 4.04 0.51
CA PRO A 290 20.09 4.58 -0.67
C PRO A 290 19.71 3.77 -1.91
N LEU A 291 19.41 4.47 -3.01
CA LEU A 291 19.23 3.89 -4.34
C LEU A 291 20.56 3.30 -4.82
N LYS A 292 20.52 2.08 -5.38
CA LYS A 292 21.70 1.34 -5.85
C LYS A 292 21.71 1.18 -7.37
N SER A 293 20.56 0.93 -7.99
CA SER A 293 20.43 0.86 -9.45
C SER A 293 19.00 1.17 -9.93
N LYS A 294 18.88 1.51 -11.21
CA LYS A 294 17.62 1.74 -11.94
C LYS A 294 17.49 0.73 -13.08
N GLY A 295 16.25 0.45 -13.46
CA GLY A 295 15.88 -0.42 -14.56
C GLY A 295 15.86 -1.93 -14.21
N PRO A 296 15.35 -2.77 -15.12
CA PRO A 296 15.37 -4.23 -14.97
C PRO A 296 16.80 -4.79 -15.06
N ASP A 297 17.14 -5.75 -14.20
CA ASP A 297 18.44 -6.43 -14.16
C ASP A 297 18.36 -7.92 -14.55
N GLY A 298 17.14 -8.42 -14.79
CA GLY A 298 16.88 -9.83 -15.10
C GLY A 298 16.99 -10.79 -13.91
N LYS A 299 17.09 -10.27 -12.68
CA LYS A 299 17.26 -11.06 -11.45
C LYS A 299 16.36 -10.58 -10.31
N ILE A 300 16.61 -9.37 -9.82
CA ILE A 300 15.79 -8.69 -8.81
C ILE A 300 14.55 -8.09 -9.48
N CYS A 301 14.72 -7.52 -10.67
CA CYS A 301 13.64 -7.01 -11.50
C CYS A 301 13.69 -7.62 -12.90
N VAL A 302 12.64 -8.37 -13.25
CA VAL A 302 12.44 -8.95 -14.58
C VAL A 302 11.36 -8.14 -15.30
N ALA A 303 11.62 -7.72 -16.54
CA ALA A 303 10.66 -7.02 -17.39
C ALA A 303 10.44 -7.76 -18.71
N ASN A 304 9.20 -8.15 -18.99
CA ASN A 304 8.81 -8.91 -20.18
C ASN A 304 7.73 -8.15 -20.95
N ASN A 305 7.92 -7.89 -22.25
CA ASN A 305 6.90 -7.22 -23.07
C ASN A 305 6.39 -5.90 -22.44
N VAL A 306 7.30 -5.09 -21.89
CA VAL A 306 6.98 -3.78 -21.30
C VAL A 306 7.18 -2.69 -22.35
N LYS A 307 6.12 -1.91 -22.60
CA LYS A 307 6.12 -0.78 -23.53
C LYS A 307 6.29 0.54 -22.79
N THR A 308 7.19 1.40 -23.26
CA THR A 308 7.38 2.76 -22.73
C THR A 308 6.73 3.85 -23.60
N SER A 309 6.17 3.45 -24.74
CA SER A 309 5.37 4.26 -25.67
C SER A 309 4.54 3.31 -26.56
N GLY A 310 3.57 3.83 -27.33
CA GLY A 310 2.77 2.98 -28.23
C GLY A 310 1.83 2.00 -27.50
N CYS A 311 1.17 2.52 -26.46
CA CYS A 311 0.03 1.90 -25.77
C CYS A 311 -1.27 2.68 -26.06
#